data_AF-A0A7Y0LBA6-F1
#
_entry.id   AF-A0A7Y0LBA6-F1
#
_cell.length_a   1.000
_cell.length_b   1.000
_cell.length_c   1.000
_cell.angle_alpha   90.00
_cell.angle_beta   90.00
_cell.angle_gamma   90.00
#
_symmetry.space_group_name_H-M   'P 1'
#
loop_
_entity.id
_entity.type
_entity.pdbx_description
1 polymer ?
#
loop_
_entity_poly.entity_id
_entity_poly.type
_entity_poly.pdbx_seq_one_letter_code
_entity_poly.pdbx_strand_id
1 'polypeptide(L)' 'MRAIVGLSIVVEEIQAAQKISQNRADEDFHSIVEHVEGGSLPEQEVADVMHTVRPHLFDP' A
#
# COMPACT_ATOMS: atom_id res chain seq x y z
N MET A 1 -10.79 -11.00 39.95
CA MET A 1 -10.36 -12.21 39.23
C MET A 1 -10.06 -11.80 37.79
N ARG A 2 -8.83 -12.00 37.30
CA ARG A 2 -8.50 -11.86 35.89
C ARG A 2 -8.09 -13.24 35.40
N ALA A 3 -8.85 -13.82 34.47
CA ALA A 3 -8.56 -15.11 33.88
C ALA A 3 -8.10 -14.89 32.44
N ILE A 4 -7.13 -15.66 31.98
CA ILE A 4 -6.70 -15.69 30.59
C ILE A 4 -7.64 -16.64 29.84
N VAL A 5 -8.18 -16.19 28.70
CA VAL A 5 -9.03 -17.00 27.81
C VAL A 5 -8.27 -17.20 26.50
N GLY A 6 -8.13 -18.45 26.09
CA GLY A 6 -7.52 -18.80 24.80
C GLY A 6 -8.53 -18.70 23.66
N LEU A 7 -8.10 -18.09 22.55
CA LEU A 7 -8.83 -18.05 21.28
C LEU A 7 -8.00 -18.76 20.21
N SER A 8 -8.65 -19.56 19.36
CA SER A 8 -8.08 -20.09 18.13
C SER A 8 -8.88 -19.59 16.95
N ILE A 9 -8.19 -19.10 15.93
CA ILE A 9 -8.80 -18.66 14.67
C ILE A 9 -8.31 -19.63 13.59
N VAL A 10 -9.25 -20.34 12.97
CA VAL A 10 -8.97 -21.12 11.76
C VAL A 10 -9.16 -20.18 10.58
N VAL A 11 -8.08 -19.92 9.84
CA VAL A 11 -8.13 -19.02 8.68
C VAL A 11 -8.69 -19.81 7.50
N GLU A 12 -9.85 -19.40 7.01
CA GLU A 12 -10.51 -20.02 5.85
C GLU A 12 -10.09 -19.34 4.53
N GLU A 13 -9.96 -18.01 4.55
CA GLU A 13 -9.59 -17.20 3.38
C GLU A 13 -8.81 -15.95 3.82
N ILE A 14 -7.87 -15.50 2.98
CA ILE A 14 -7.16 -14.25 3.15
C ILE A 14 -7.49 -13.35 1.95
N GLN A 15 -8.06 -12.18 2.23
CA GLN A 15 -8.34 -11.17 1.21
C GLN A 15 -7.41 -9.96 1.43
N ALA A 16 -6.57 -9.67 0.45
CA ALA A 16 -5.76 -8.47 0.44
C ALA A 16 -6.47 -7.37 -0.35
N ALA A 17 -6.64 -6.20 0.27
CA ALA A 17 -7.17 -5.01 -0.38
C ALA A 17 -6.24 -3.83 -0.11
N GLN A 18 -5.84 -3.14 -1.17
CA GLN A 18 -4.97 -1.96 -1.09
C GLN A 18 -5.56 -0.83 -1.92
N LYS A 19 -5.51 0.39 -1.38
CA LYS A 19 -5.90 1.61 -2.08
C LYS A 19 -4.68 2.50 -2.20
N ILE A 20 -4.24 2.72 -3.44
CA ILE A 20 -2.94 3.31 -3.77
C ILE A 20 -3.11 4.35 -4.90
N SER A 21 -4.24 5.05 -4.92
CA SER A 21 -4.57 6.05 -5.95
C SER A 21 -4.58 5.52 -7.40
N GLN A 22 -4.72 4.20 -7.60
CA GLN A 22 -4.56 3.50 -8.88
C GLN A 22 -5.46 3.99 -10.04
N ASN A 23 -6.55 4.70 -9.74
CA ASN A 23 -7.53 5.18 -10.71
C ASN A 23 -7.43 6.69 -11.01
N ARG A 24 -6.36 7.36 -10.56
CA ARG A 24 -6.11 8.77 -10.86
C ARG A 24 -5.51 8.95 -12.25
N ALA A 25 -5.62 10.17 -12.77
CA ALA A 25 -4.90 10.59 -13.98
C ALA A 25 -3.39 10.45 -13.77
N ASP A 26 -2.65 10.27 -14.87
CA ASP A 26 -1.24 9.93 -14.86
C ASP A 26 -0.38 11.02 -14.18
N GLU A 27 -0.66 12.28 -14.50
CA GLU A 27 -0.01 13.44 -13.89
C GLU A 27 -0.23 13.48 -12.37
N ASP A 28 -1.49 13.34 -11.93
CA ASP A 28 -1.84 13.31 -10.50
C ASP A 28 -1.19 12.12 -9.80
N PHE A 29 -1.17 10.95 -10.43
CA PHE A 29 -0.57 9.74 -9.87
C PHE A 29 0.94 9.94 -9.69
N HIS A 30 1.62 10.47 -10.71
CA HIS A 30 3.04 10.76 -10.68
C HIS A 30 3.40 11.75 -9.58
N SER A 31 2.68 12.88 -9.48
CA SER A 31 2.91 13.87 -8.42
C SER A 31 2.67 13.31 -7.01
N ILE A 32 1.73 12.37 -6.84
CA ILE A 32 1.52 11.70 -5.56
C ILE A 32 2.72 10.82 -5.22
N VAL A 33 3.20 10.01 -6.16
CA VAL A 33 4.38 9.15 -5.96
C VAL A 33 5.59 9.99 -5.55
N GLU A 34 5.91 11.04 -6.30
CA GLU A 34 7.02 11.96 -5.98
C GLU A 34 6.90 12.54 -4.55
N HIS A 35 5.68 12.88 -4.14
CA HIS A 35 5.44 13.44 -2.81
C HIS A 35 5.69 12.41 -1.70
N VAL A 36 5.23 11.17 -1.86
CA VAL A 36 5.35 10.14 -0.81
C VAL A 36 6.75 9.49 -0.77
N GLU A 37 7.46 9.44 -1.89
CA GLU A 37 8.88 9.02 -1.93
C GLU A 37 9.78 9.91 -1.07
N GLY A 38 9.52 11.22 -1.05
CA GLY A 38 10.25 12.18 -0.23
C GLY A 38 9.90 12.13 1.27
N GLY A 39 8.98 11.26 1.67
CA GLY A 39 8.41 11.21 3.02
C GLY A 39 9.18 10.34 4.02
N SER A 40 8.44 9.88 5.02
CA SER A 40 8.87 8.92 6.03
C SER A 40 9.05 7.51 5.46
N LEU A 41 9.71 6.62 6.22
CA LEU A 41 9.92 5.22 5.79
C LEU A 41 8.62 4.50 5.39
N PRO A 42 7.49 4.61 6.13
CA PRO A 42 6.22 4.04 5.69
C PRO A 42 5.68 4.63 4.39
N GLU A 43 5.92 5.92 4.13
CA GLU A 43 5.48 6.58 2.90
C GLU A 43 6.29 6.13 1.69
N GLN A 44 7.59 5.89 1.89
CA GLN A 44 8.48 5.29 0.89
C GLN A 44 8.05 3.86 0.54
N GLU A 45 7.69 3.04 1.53
CA GLU A 45 7.15 1.69 1.28
C GLU A 45 5.85 1.72 0.46
N VAL A 46 5.01 2.75 0.65
CA VAL A 46 3.82 2.94 -0.22
C VAL A 46 4.24 3.33 -1.63
N ALA A 47 5.24 4.19 -1.79
CA ALA A 47 5.76 4.57 -3.09
C ALA A 47 6.30 3.36 -3.87
N ASP A 48 7.06 2.48 -3.22
CA ASP A 48 7.57 1.24 -3.80
C ASP A 48 6.44 0.39 -4.39
N VAL A 49 5.33 0.25 -3.63
CA VAL A 49 4.14 -0.48 -4.13
C VAL A 49 3.51 0.26 -5.31
N MET A 50 3.42 1.60 -5.27
CA MET A 50 2.83 2.40 -6.35
C MET A 50 3.59 2.25 -7.68
N HIS A 51 4.92 2.14 -7.65
CA HIS A 51 5.74 1.84 -8.84
C HIS A 51 5.39 0.52 -9.50
N THR A 52 5.11 -0.53 -8.70
CA THR A 52 4.74 -1.85 -9.25
C THR A 52 3.37 -1.87 -9.93
N VAL A 53 2.50 -0.92 -9.59
CA VAL A 53 1.11 -0.90 -10.07
C VAL A 53 0.98 -0.19 -11.41
N ARG A 54 1.82 0.82 -11.68
CA ARG A 54 1.85 1.56 -12.95
C ARG A 54 3.29 1.74 -13.47
N PRO A 55 4.02 0.66 -13.78
CA PRO A 55 5.45 0.75 -14.12
C PRO A 55 5.74 1.61 -15.35
N HIS A 56 4.82 1.61 -16.33
CA HIS A 56 4.93 2.41 -17.57
C HIS A 56 4.99 3.93 -17.35
N LEU A 57 4.70 4.44 -16.15
CA LEU A 57 4.83 5.87 -15.84
C LEU A 57 6.22 6.27 -15.31
N PHE A 58 7.09 5.30 -15.03
CA PHE A 58 8.38 5.53 -14.38
C PHE A 58 9.57 4.89 -15.12
N ASP A 59 9.29 4.01 -16.10
CA ASP A 59 10.31 3.50 -17.02
C ASP A 59 10.63 4.53 -18.14
N PRO A 60 11.91 4.74 -18.51
CA PRO A 60 12.33 5.72 -19.52
C PRO A 60 12.04 5.33 -20.98
#